data_AF-U2YUD3-F1
#
_entry.id   AF-U2YUD3-F1
#
_cell.length_a   1.000
_cell.length_b   1.000
_cell.length_c   1.000
_cell.angle_alpha   90.00
_cell.angle_beta   90.00
_cell.angle_gamma   90.00
#
_symmetry.space_group_name_H-M   'P 1'
#
loop_
_entity.id
_entity.type
_entity.pdbx_description
1 polymer ?
#
loop_
_entity_poly.entity_id
_entity_poly.type
_entity_poly.pdbx_seq_one_letter_code
_entity_poly.pdbx_strand_id
1 'polypeptide(L)'
;MTGTLSEDGWVVDKGDITDIIDEWDHRFLLEAGDPLVEAFEASGDMDGVVVLDHPPTAEVMGVLLEDRLLERLPDRVSAVSVSVRETAELCAGGV
;
A
#
# COMPACT_ATOMS: atom_id res chain seq x y z
N MET A 1 10.60 -7.65 -5.19
CA MET A 1 9.73 -8.38 -6.15
C MET A 1 10.59 -9.23 -7.08
N THR A 2 10.08 -10.35 -7.56
CA THR A 2 10.72 -11.20 -8.58
C THR A 2 9.71 -11.69 -9.59
N GLY A 3 10.15 -11.97 -10.82
CA GLY A 3 9.28 -12.45 -11.89
C GLY A 3 10.02 -12.70 -13.20
N THR A 4 9.28 -12.93 -14.28
CA THR A 4 9.83 -13.10 -15.62
C THR A 4 9.78 -11.80 -16.42
N LEU A 5 10.78 -11.58 -17.28
CA LEU A 5 10.80 -10.41 -18.16
C LEU A 5 9.68 -10.46 -19.20
N SER A 6 9.07 -9.31 -19.49
CA SER A 6 8.26 -9.11 -20.70
C SER A 6 9.15 -8.98 -21.94
N GLU A 7 8.52 -8.87 -23.11
CA GLU A 7 9.20 -8.58 -24.38
C GLU A 7 9.97 -7.24 -24.35
N ASP A 8 9.53 -6.31 -23.51
CA ASP A 8 10.15 -5.00 -23.32
C ASP A 8 11.37 -5.03 -22.38
N GLY A 9 11.65 -6.17 -21.75
CA GLY A 9 12.84 -6.37 -20.92
C GLY A 9 12.69 -5.95 -19.45
N TRP A 10 11.47 -5.77 -18.93
CA TRP A 10 11.20 -5.55 -17.50
C TRP A 10 10.25 -6.59 -16.92
N VAL A 11 10.34 -6.82 -15.60
CA VAL A 11 9.39 -7.70 -14.89
C VAL A 11 8.03 -7.01 -14.78
N VAL A 12 8.00 -5.70 -14.56
CA VAL A 12 6.79 -4.89 -14.46
C VAL A 12 7.18 -3.43 -14.70
N ASP A 13 6.25 -2.61 -15.18
CA ASP A 13 6.51 -1.17 -15.26
C ASP A 13 6.58 -0.60 -13.83
N LYS A 14 7.50 0.35 -13.61
CA LYS A 14 7.61 1.02 -12.31
C LYS A 14 6.39 1.90 -12.03
N GLY A 15 5.77 2.46 -13.06
CA GLY A 15 4.55 3.27 -12.98
C GLY A 15 3.42 2.49 -12.33
N ASP A 16 3.21 1.24 -12.74
CA ASP A 16 2.16 0.36 -12.18
C ASP A 16 2.32 0.18 -10.66
N ILE A 17 3.56 0.16 -10.17
CA ILE A 17 3.86 0.05 -8.73
C ILE A 17 3.61 1.39 -8.02
N THR A 18 4.12 2.49 -8.58
CA THR A 18 3.97 3.81 -7.93
C THR A 18 2.51 4.23 -7.88
N ASP A 19 1.74 3.96 -8.92
CA ASP A 19 0.32 4.29 -8.97
C ASP A 19 -0.48 3.62 -7.83
N ILE A 20 -0.08 2.42 -7.40
CA ILE A 20 -0.68 1.72 -6.25
C ILE A 20 -0.31 2.39 -4.93
N ILE A 21 0.94 2.83 -4.79
CA ILE A 21 1.44 3.49 -3.57
C ILE A 21 0.85 4.90 -3.43
N ASP A 22 0.70 5.60 -4.54
CA ASP A 22 0.19 6.98 -4.61
C ASP A 22 -1.27 7.07 -4.14
N GLU A 23 -2.00 5.96 -4.08
CA GLU A 23 -3.32 5.92 -3.49
C GLU A 23 -3.34 6.20 -1.98
N TRP A 24 -2.21 5.96 -1.31
CA TRP A 24 -2.03 6.26 0.11
C TRP A 24 -1.23 7.55 0.34
N ASP A 25 -0.61 8.11 -0.69
CA ASP A 25 0.17 9.34 -0.58
C ASP A 25 -0.73 10.54 -0.27
N HIS A 26 -0.26 11.43 0.61
CA HIS A 26 -1.02 12.58 1.12
C HIS A 26 -2.42 12.21 1.69
N ARG A 27 -2.63 10.96 2.14
CA ARG A 27 -3.86 10.51 2.79
C ARG A 27 -3.66 10.29 4.28
N PHE A 28 -4.76 10.41 5.03
CA PHE A 28 -4.83 9.95 6.40
C PHE A 28 -5.32 8.50 6.42
N LEU A 29 -4.51 7.58 6.94
CA LEU A 29 -4.88 6.18 7.09
C LEU A 29 -5.56 5.98 8.45
N LEU A 30 -6.77 5.44 8.46
CA LEU A 30 -7.56 5.17 9.67
C LEU A 30 -8.00 3.71 9.71
N GLU A 31 -8.11 3.15 10.92
CA GLU A 31 -8.78 1.87 11.12
C GLU A 31 -10.30 2.04 11.05
N ALA A 32 -11.00 1.06 10.50
CA ALA A 32 -12.45 1.00 10.53
C ALA A 32 -12.96 1.05 11.98
N GLY A 33 -13.83 2.02 12.26
CA GLY A 33 -14.35 2.27 13.61
C GLY A 33 -13.55 3.28 14.45
N ASP A 34 -12.47 3.86 13.90
CA ASP A 34 -11.82 5.01 14.53
C ASP A 34 -12.78 6.22 14.55
N PRO A 35 -12.97 6.90 15.70
CA PRO A 35 -13.88 8.05 15.80
C PRO A 35 -13.51 9.22 14.87
N LEU A 36 -12.28 9.28 14.38
CA LEU A 36 -11.87 10.28 13.39
C LEU A 36 -12.54 10.06 12.03
N VAL A 37 -12.94 8.84 11.69
CA VAL A 37 -13.67 8.57 10.42
C VAL A 37 -14.97 9.37 10.40
N GLU A 38 -15.74 9.35 11.50
CA GLU A 38 -16.97 10.12 11.63
C GLU A 38 -16.70 11.64 11.60
N ALA A 39 -15.56 12.08 12.14
CA ALA A 39 -15.17 13.49 12.13
C ALA A 39 -14.84 13.99 10.72
N PHE A 40 -14.09 13.21 9.93
CA PHE A 40 -13.79 13.52 8.52
C PHE A 40 -15.05 13.46 7.64
N GLU A 41 -15.96 12.54 7.91
CA GLU A 41 -17.26 12.47 7.23
C GLU A 41 -18.09 13.73 7.51
N ALA A 42 -18.15 14.15 8.79
CA ALA A 42 -18.88 15.36 9.18
C ALA A 42 -18.26 16.66 8.61
N SER A 43 -16.95 16.69 8.38
CA SER A 43 -16.28 17.86 7.77
C SER A 43 -16.33 17.86 6.24
N GLY A 44 -16.66 16.73 5.61
CA GLY A 44 -16.69 16.57 4.16
C GLY A 44 -15.33 16.33 3.53
N ASP A 45 -14.32 15.96 4.33
CA ASP A 45 -12.91 15.79 3.91
C ASP A 45 -12.54 14.30 3.71
N MET A 46 -13.53 13.46 3.40
CA MET A 46 -13.34 12.01 3.21
C MET A 46 -12.50 11.66 1.98
N ASP A 47 -12.34 12.59 1.04
CA ASP A 47 -11.44 12.42 -0.09
C ASP A 47 -9.98 12.31 0.36
N GLY A 48 -9.62 12.86 1.52
CA GLY A 48 -8.30 12.78 2.15
C GLY A 48 -8.06 11.54 2.99
N VAL A 49 -9.01 10.61 3.10
CA VAL A 49 -8.96 9.50 4.06
C VAL A 49 -8.97 8.14 3.36
N VAL A 50 -8.15 7.21 3.87
CA VAL A 50 -8.18 5.80 3.51
C VAL A 50 -8.51 5.00 4.77
N VAL A 51 -9.62 4.27 4.73
CA VAL A 51 -10.06 3.43 5.85
C VAL A 51 -9.61 1.98 5.60
N LEU A 52 -8.88 1.41 6.55
CA LEU A 52 -8.37 0.04 6.54
C LEU A 52 -9.13 -0.82 7.55
N ASP A 53 -9.23 -2.12 7.31
CA ASP A 53 -9.90 -3.06 8.24
C ASP A 53 -9.10 -3.31 9.54
N HIS A 54 -7.82 -2.92 9.55
CA HIS A 54 -6.87 -3.15 10.63
C HIS A 54 -6.07 -1.88 10.91
N PRO A 55 -5.43 -1.76 12.10
CA PRO A 55 -4.67 -0.56 12.47
C PRO A 55 -3.56 -0.26 11.45
N PRO A 56 -3.35 1.01 11.04
CA PRO A 56 -2.37 1.42 10.01
C PRO A 56 -0.92 1.41 10.54
N THR A 57 -0.52 0.29 11.14
CA THR A 57 0.86 0.02 11.57
C THR A 57 1.73 -0.33 10.36
N ALA A 58 3.05 -0.12 10.45
CA ALA A 58 3.96 -0.42 9.35
C ALA A 58 3.91 -1.90 8.92
N GLU A 59 3.69 -2.81 9.86
CA GLU A 59 3.50 -4.25 9.63
C GLU A 59 2.23 -4.53 8.81
N VAL A 60 1.08 -4.00 9.24
CA VAL A 60 -0.21 -4.18 8.56
C VAL A 60 -0.16 -3.53 7.18
N MET A 61 0.38 -2.31 7.08
CA MET A 61 0.58 -1.62 5.81
C MET A 61 1.45 -2.43 4.84
N GLY A 62 2.50 -3.09 5.34
CA GLY A 62 3.36 -3.95 4.54
C GLY A 62 2.59 -5.13 3.93
N VAL A 63 1.82 -5.85 4.74
CA VAL A 63 1.00 -6.98 4.28
C VAL A 63 -0.06 -6.52 3.26
N LEU A 64 -0.78 -5.45 3.57
CA LEU A 64 -1.80 -4.91 2.66
C LEU A 64 -1.21 -4.46 1.33
N LEU A 65 -0.01 -3.87 1.32
CA LEU A 65 0.69 -3.52 0.09
C LEU A 65 1.17 -4.76 -0.67
N GLU A 66 1.66 -5.79 0.02
CA GLU A 66 2.04 -7.07 -0.63
C GLU A 66 0.85 -7.70 -1.36
N ASP A 67 -0.29 -7.83 -0.67
CA ASP A 67 -1.53 -8.38 -1.24
C ASP A 67 -2.00 -7.53 -2.41
N ARG A 68 -2.05 -6.21 -2.24
CA ARG A 68 -2.51 -5.29 -3.28
C ARG A 68 -1.62 -5.30 -4.53
N LEU A 69 -0.31 -5.39 -4.35
CA LEU A 69 0.63 -5.52 -5.46
C LEU A 69 0.49 -6.88 -6.16
N LEU A 70 0.34 -7.98 -5.41
CA LEU A 70 0.14 -9.31 -6.00
C LEU A 70 -1.17 -9.40 -6.79
N GLU A 71 -2.24 -8.76 -6.31
CA GLU A 71 -3.55 -8.78 -6.97
C GLU A 71 -3.59 -7.94 -8.26
N ARG A 72 -2.85 -6.83 -8.31
CA ARG A 72 -2.97 -5.85 -9.40
C ARG A 72 -1.84 -5.91 -10.42
N LEU A 73 -0.67 -6.42 -10.03
CA LEU A 73 0.44 -6.57 -10.96
C LEU A 73 0.24 -7.78 -11.87
N PRO A 74 0.87 -7.81 -13.05
CA PRO A 74 0.65 -8.89 -14.01
C PRO A 74 1.20 -10.24 -13.50
N ASP A 75 0.59 -11.35 -13.92
CA ASP A 75 0.91 -12.74 -13.50
C ASP A 75 2.39 -13.16 -13.63
N ARG A 76 3.18 -12.40 -14.40
CA ARG A 76 4.64 -12.58 -14.52
C ARG A 76 5.39 -12.22 -13.23
N VAL A 77 4.78 -11.45 -12.34
CA VAL A 77 5.29 -11.17 -10.99
C VAL A 77 5.01 -12.40 -10.12
N SER A 78 6.08 -13.10 -9.76
CA SER A 78 6.03 -14.38 -9.04
C SER A 78 6.11 -14.23 -7.52
N ALA A 79 6.69 -13.14 -7.04
CA ALA A 79 6.76 -12.83 -5.61
C ALA A 79 6.88 -11.32 -5.39
N VAL A 80 6.20 -10.85 -4.36
CA VAL A 80 6.29 -9.48 -3.83
C VAL A 80 6.72 -9.58 -2.38
N SER A 81 7.58 -8.65 -1.96
CA SER A 81 7.95 -8.44 -0.56
C SER A 81 8.03 -6.93 -0.38
N VAL A 82 7.37 -6.43 0.67
CA VAL A 82 7.29 -5.01 1.00
C VAL A 82 7.96 -4.77 2.34
N SER A 83 8.69 -3.65 2.40
CA SER A 83 9.27 -3.13 3.63
C SER A 83 8.78 -1.69 3.80
N VAL A 84 8.10 -1.45 4.92
CA VAL A 84 7.57 -0.14 5.29
C VAL A 84 8.48 0.46 6.34
N ARG A 85 8.85 1.72 6.13
CA ARG A 85 9.65 2.51 7.06
C ARG A 85 8.80 3.67 7.53
N GLU A 86 8.38 3.64 8.78
CA GLU A 86 7.68 4.77 9.40
C GLU A 86 8.64 5.96 9.56
N THR A 87 9.87 5.68 10.00
CA THR A 87 10.96 6.66 10.07
C THR A 87 12.23 6.08 9.46
N ALA A 88 13.31 6.87 9.42
CA ALA A 88 14.60 6.39 8.91
C ALA A 88 15.20 5.25 9.80
N GLU A 89 14.79 5.19 11.07
CA GLU A 89 15.29 4.28 12.10
C GLU A 89 14.38 3.08 12.36
N LEU A 90 13.08 3.18 12.05
CA LEU A 90 12.07 2.16 12.32
C LEU A 90 11.51 1.56 11.02
N CYS A 91 11.55 0.24 10.93
CA CYS A 91 11.20 -0.50 9.73
C CYS A 91 10.51 -1.82 10.08
N ALA A 92 9.39 -2.09 9.40
CA ALA A 92 8.73 -3.38 9.35
C ALA A 92 8.86 -3.95 7.93
N GLY A 93 8.99 -5.28 7.78
CA GLY A 93 9.06 -5.88 6.44
C GLY A 93 9.03 -7.39 6.45
N GLY A 94 8.57 -7.96 5.33
CA GLY A 94 8.58 -9.40 5.07
C GLY A 94 9.98 -9.98 4.85
N VAL A 95 10.12 -11.30 5.05
CA VAL A 95 11.36 -12.09 4.87
C VAL A 95 11.60 -12.51 3.43
#